data_AF-A0A8H4A8J9-F1
#
_entry.id   AF-A0A8H4A8J9-F1
#
_cell.length_a   1.000
_cell.length_b   1.000
_cell.length_c   1.000
_cell.angle_alpha   90.00
_cell.angle_beta   90.00
_cell.angle_gamma   90.00
#
_symmetry.space_group_name_H-M   'P 1'
#
loop_
_entity.id
_entity.type
_entity.pdbx_description
1 polymer ?
#
loop_
_entity_poly.entity_id
_entity_poly.type
_entity_poly.pdbx_seq_one_letter_code
_entity_poly.pdbx_strand_id
1 'polypeptide(L)'
;MTIYQPQITWYMSASHRVTGGILAAVFYGGAIAYAIQGPLGLGLNSDALVAEIATLPTSLKLIGKFSLAFPFVYHSFNGVRHLIWDTGNALTLKGVYTTGYTVLGLSTISTLGLCLI
;
A
#
# COMPACT_ATOMS: atom_id res chain seq x y z
N MET A 1 11.25 -4.05 -21.55
CA MET A 1 11.41 -2.83 -20.72
C MET A 1 12.73 -2.09 -20.92
N THR A 2 13.74 -2.65 -21.59
CA THR A 2 15.08 -2.04 -21.70
C THR A 2 15.19 -0.89 -22.71
N ILE A 3 14.19 -0.71 -23.57
CA ILE A 3 14.23 0.25 -24.68
C ILE A 3 13.13 1.33 -24.61
N TYR A 4 12.14 1.17 -23.72
CA TYR A 4 10.99 2.08 -23.66
C TYR A 4 11.25 3.18 -22.62
N GLN A 5 10.87 4.41 -22.95
CA GLN A 5 11.10 5.54 -22.06
C GLN A 5 10.31 5.39 -20.75
N PRO A 6 10.96 5.56 -19.59
CA PRO A 6 10.29 5.77 -18.33
C PRO A 6 9.26 6.90 -18.35
N GLN A 7 8.00 6.57 -18.06
CA GLN A 7 6.91 7.55 -17.99
C GLN A 7 6.05 7.28 -16.75
N ILE A 8 5.58 8.35 -16.11
CA ILE A 8 4.73 8.27 -14.93
C ILE A 8 3.49 7.38 -15.15
N THR A 9 2.97 7.34 -16.38
CA THR A 9 1.81 6.54 -16.78
C THR A 9 1.99 5.05 -16.45
N TRP A 10 2.99 4.40 -17.05
CA TRP A 10 3.19 2.97 -16.87
C TRP A 10 3.88 2.62 -15.55
N TYR A 11 4.73 3.50 -15.00
CA TYR A 11 5.31 3.29 -13.66
C TYR A 11 4.23 3.28 -12.58
N MET A 12 3.32 4.26 -12.58
CA MET A 12 2.23 4.26 -11.60
C MET A 12 1.27 3.09 -11.81
N SER A 13 1.02 2.69 -13.06
CA SER A 13 0.22 1.49 -13.35
C SER A 13 0.88 0.22 -12.80
N ALA A 14 2.20 0.06 -12.96
CA ALA A 14 2.96 -1.06 -12.39
C ALA A 14 2.93 -1.03 -10.86
N SER A 15 3.20 0.13 -10.24
CA SER A 15 3.12 0.31 -8.80
C SER A 15 1.73 0.00 -8.24
N HIS A 16 0.66 0.31 -8.96
CA HIS A 16 -0.70 -0.03 -8.55
C HIS A 16 -0.92 -1.55 -8.46
N ARG A 17 -0.40 -2.30 -9.45
CA ARG A 17 -0.44 -3.77 -9.43
C ARG A 17 0.40 -4.35 -8.32
N VAL A 18 1.63 -3.86 -8.15
CA VAL A 18 2.54 -4.34 -7.10
C VAL A 18 1.96 -4.08 -5.71
N THR A 19 1.50 -2.86 -5.44
CA THR A 19 0.87 -2.53 -4.15
C THR A 19 -0.40 -3.35 -3.90
N GLY A 20 -1.24 -3.57 -4.92
CA GLY A 20 -2.41 -4.44 -4.80
C GLY A 20 -2.06 -5.89 -4.49
N GLY A 21 -1.06 -6.44 -5.16
CA GLY A 21 -0.55 -7.79 -4.89
C GLY A 21 0.03 -7.93 -3.48
N ILE A 22 0.82 -6.95 -3.02
CA ILE A 22 1.36 -6.91 -1.65
C ILE A 22 0.22 -6.87 -0.63
N LEU A 23 -0.76 -5.98 -0.81
CA LEU A 23 -1.89 -5.85 0.13
C LEU A 23 -2.71 -7.14 0.18
N ALA A 24 -2.99 -7.75 -0.96
CA ALA A 24 -3.69 -9.03 -1.03
C ALA A 24 -2.88 -10.13 -0.31
N ALA A 25 -1.59 -10.26 -0.59
CA ALA A 25 -0.74 -11.26 0.04
C ALA A 25 -0.67 -11.10 1.57
N VAL A 26 -0.52 -9.87 2.06
CA VAL A 26 -0.50 -9.57 3.50
C VAL A 26 -1.86 -9.87 4.14
N PHE A 27 -2.96 -9.44 3.53
CA PHE A 27 -4.30 -9.66 4.06
C PHE A 27 -4.65 -11.16 4.09
N TYR A 28 -4.55 -11.86 2.96
CA TYR A 28 -4.88 -13.28 2.88
C TYR A 28 -3.90 -14.14 3.68
N GLY A 29 -2.59 -13.83 3.63
CA GLY A 29 -1.59 -14.53 4.43
C GLY A 29 -1.83 -14.38 5.92
N GLY A 30 -2.12 -13.16 6.38
CA GLY A 30 -2.46 -12.88 7.78
C GLY A 30 -3.76 -13.56 8.21
N ALA A 31 -4.81 -13.51 7.38
CA ALA A 31 -6.08 -14.16 7.67
C ALA A 31 -5.95 -15.68 7.76
N ILE A 32 -5.22 -16.31 6.84
CA ILE A 32 -4.93 -17.75 6.87
C ILE A 32 -4.11 -18.10 8.12
N ALA A 33 -3.02 -17.37 8.38
CA ALA A 33 -2.18 -17.59 9.56
C ALA A 33 -3.00 -17.51 10.85
N TYR A 34 -3.87 -16.51 10.96
CA TYR A 34 -4.77 -16.35 12.11
C TYR A 34 -5.80 -17.48 12.21
N ALA A 35 -6.35 -17.97 11.10
CA ALA A 35 -7.32 -19.06 11.08
C ALA A 35 -6.70 -20.41 11.50
N ILE A 36 -5.44 -20.68 11.12
CA ILE A 36 -4.76 -21.95 11.41
C ILE A 36 -3.98 -21.94 12.74
N GLN A 37 -3.82 -20.80 13.39
CA GLN A 37 -2.94 -20.67 14.57
C GLN A 37 -3.36 -21.55 15.76
N GLY A 38 -4.67 -21.76 15.96
CA GLY A 38 -5.19 -22.60 17.05
C GLY A 38 -4.84 -24.08 16.86
N PRO A 39 -5.28 -24.72 15.76
CA PRO A 39 -4.96 -26.13 15.47
C PRO A 39 -3.47 -26.44 15.39
N LEU A 40 -2.65 -25.49 14.93
CA LEU A 40 -1.21 -25.66 14.77
C LEU A 40 -0.38 -25.16 15.98
N GLY A 41 -1.03 -24.62 17.01
CA GLY A 41 -0.35 -24.13 18.21
C GLY A 41 0.65 -23.00 17.95
N LEU A 42 0.41 -22.15 16.95
CA LEU A 42 1.38 -21.14 16.50
C LEU A 42 1.52 -19.94 17.44
N GLY A 43 0.60 -19.77 18.40
CA GLY A 43 0.62 -18.64 19.34
C GLY A 43 0.39 -17.27 18.67
N LEU A 44 -0.10 -17.25 17.43
CA LEU A 44 -0.36 -16.03 16.67
C LEU A 44 -1.71 -15.41 17.06
N ASN A 45 -1.81 -14.93 18.29
CA ASN A 45 -2.92 -14.10 18.74
C ASN A 45 -2.54 -12.61 18.75
N SER A 46 -3.54 -11.75 18.74
CA SER A 46 -3.34 -10.30 18.64
C SER A 46 -2.53 -9.74 19.80
N ASP A 47 -2.73 -10.24 21.02
CA ASP A 47 -2.03 -9.76 22.22
C ASP A 47 -0.53 -10.11 22.17
N ALA A 48 -0.20 -11.35 21.78
CA ALA A 48 1.18 -11.79 21.60
C ALA A 48 1.90 -10.99 20.52
N LEU A 49 1.23 -10.71 19.40
CA LEU A 49 1.81 -9.89 18.33
C LEU A 49 2.07 -8.46 18.79
N VAL A 50 1.14 -7.84 19.52
CA VAL A 50 1.31 -6.49 20.06
C VAL A 50 2.45 -6.46 21.08
N ALA A 51 2.53 -7.46 21.97
CA ALA A 51 3.60 -7.57 22.95
C ALA A 51 4.97 -7.69 22.27
N GLU A 52 5.10 -8.53 21.24
CA GLU A 52 6.33 -8.70 20.49
C GLU A 52 6.73 -7.40 19.77
N ILE A 53 5.78 -6.78 19.05
CA ILE A 53 6.02 -5.50 18.36
C ILE A 53 6.43 -4.41 19.35
N ALA A 54 5.88 -4.41 20.58
CA ALA A 54 6.22 -3.43 21.60
C ALA A 54 7.70 -3.49 22.02
N THR A 55 8.36 -4.64 21.91
CA THR A 55 9.79 -4.79 22.21
C THR A 55 10.72 -4.20 21.14
N LEU A 56 10.21 -4.01 19.92
CA LEU A 56 11.02 -3.55 18.79
C LEU A 56 11.50 -2.09 18.97
N PRO A 57 12.68 -1.74 18.44
CA PRO A 57 13.15 -0.36 18.44
C PRO A 57 12.22 0.54 17.61
N THR A 58 12.14 1.82 17.99
CA THR A 58 11.27 2.82 17.33
C THR A 58 11.51 2.90 15.83
N SER A 59 12.77 2.76 15.38
CA SER A 59 13.11 2.76 13.95
C SER A 59 12.44 1.61 13.19
N LEU A 60 12.41 0.40 13.76
CA LEU A 60 11.79 -0.77 13.13
C LEU A 60 10.26 -0.67 13.14
N LYS A 61 9.68 -0.13 14.23
CA LYS A 61 8.25 0.20 14.28
C LYS A 61 7.87 1.20 13.18
N LEU A 62 8.69 2.23 12.97
CA LEU A 62 8.46 3.24 11.93
C LEU A 62 8.56 2.64 10.52
N ILE A 63 9.57 1.79 10.27
CA ILE A 63 9.71 1.07 8.99
C ILE A 63 8.47 0.19 8.77
N GLY A 64 8.04 -0.58 9.78
CA GLY A 64 6.84 -1.41 9.69
C GLY A 64 5.58 -0.61 9.39
N LYS A 65 5.37 0.52 10.10
CA LYS A 65 4.27 1.44 9.83
C LYS A 65 4.30 1.95 8.38
N PHE A 66 5.46 2.42 7.91
CA PHE A 66 5.62 2.93 6.55
C PHE A 66 5.37 1.87 5.49
N SER A 67 5.92 0.67 5.67
CA SER A 67 5.77 -0.47 4.75
C SER A 67 4.33 -0.95 4.62
N LEU A 68 3.49 -0.75 5.63
CA LEU A 68 2.05 -1.05 5.57
C LEU A 68 1.23 0.15 5.05
N ALA A 69 1.53 1.35 5.54
CA ALA A 69 0.76 2.55 5.22
C ALA A 69 0.93 2.96 3.75
N PHE A 70 2.16 3.04 3.24
CA PHE A 70 2.41 3.50 1.88
C PHE A 70 1.65 2.71 0.79
N PRO A 71 1.78 1.37 0.71
CA PRO A 71 1.07 0.61 -0.33
C PRO A 71 -0.45 0.73 -0.17
N PHE A 72 -0.98 0.74 1.06
CA PHE A 72 -2.42 0.89 1.31
C PHE A 72 -2.95 2.22 0.77
N VAL A 73 -2.32 3.33 1.18
CA VAL A 73 -2.76 4.67 0.81
C VAL A 73 -2.57 4.93 -0.68
N TYR A 74 -1.41 4.55 -1.24
CA TYR A 74 -1.13 4.69 -2.66
C TYR A 74 -2.12 3.89 -3.51
N HIS A 75 -2.35 2.62 -3.18
CA HIS A 75 -3.27 1.78 -3.92
C HIS A 75 -4.69 2.32 -3.87
N SER A 76 -5.11 2.82 -2.70
CA SER A 76 -6.45 3.40 -2.51
C SER A 76 -6.65 4.66 -3.36
N PHE A 77 -5.76 5.65 -3.28
CA PHE A 77 -5.88 6.88 -4.07
C PHE A 77 -5.72 6.63 -5.57
N ASN A 78 -4.76 5.78 -5.96
CA ASN A 78 -4.58 5.45 -7.36
C ASN A 78 -5.72 4.60 -7.90
N GLY A 79 -6.38 3.79 -7.07
CA GLY A 79 -7.61 3.07 -7.39
C GLY A 79 -8.77 4.02 -7.65
N VAL A 80 -8.99 5.03 -6.79
CA VAL A 80 -9.98 6.09 -7.05
C VAL A 80 -9.69 6.81 -8.37
N ARG A 81 -8.41 7.09 -8.68
CA ARG A 81 -8.02 7.66 -9.97
C ARG A 81 -8.38 6.74 -11.15
N HIS A 82 -8.22 5.42 -11.04
CA HIS A 82 -8.66 4.49 -12.08
C HIS A 82 -10.19 4.48 -12.22
N LEU A 83 -10.93 4.48 -11.11
CA LEU A 83 -12.40 4.58 -11.16
C LEU A 83 -12.87 5.88 -11.82
N ILE A 84 -12.18 7.01 -11.61
CA ILE A 84 -12.44 8.25 -12.33
C ILE A 84 -12.17 8.08 -13.83
N TRP A 85 -11.08 7.43 -14.21
CA TRP A 85 -10.76 7.13 -15.63
C TRP A 85 -11.80 6.22 -16.28
N ASP A 86 -12.34 5.25 -15.55
CA ASP A 86 -13.38 4.33 -16.03
C ASP A 86 -14.70 5.06 -16.37
N THR A 87 -14.93 6.23 -15.77
CA THR A 87 -16.05 7.12 -16.12
C THR A 87 -15.79 7.99 -17.36
N GLY A 88 -14.63 7.88 -18.01
CA GLY A 88 -14.22 8.72 -19.13
C GLY A 88 -13.59 10.06 -18.74
N ASN A 89 -13.38 10.31 -17.45
CA ASN A 89 -12.85 11.57 -16.94
C ASN A 89 -11.31 11.58 -16.84
N ALA A 90 -10.69 12.76 -16.94
CA ALA A 90 -9.25 12.97 -16.78
C ALA A 90 -8.32 12.15 -17.71
N LEU A 91 -8.81 11.76 -18.90
CA LEU A 91 -8.06 10.95 -19.89
C LEU A 91 -7.16 11.77 -20.85
N THR A 92 -7.15 13.10 -20.75
CA THR A 92 -6.19 13.93 -21.51
C THR A 92 -4.78 13.79 -20.94
N LEU A 93 -3.74 14.09 -21.71
CA LEU A 93 -2.35 14.04 -21.22
C LEU A 93 -2.16 14.91 -19.95
N LYS A 94 -2.72 16.13 -19.97
CA LYS A 94 -2.74 17.01 -18.80
C LYS A 94 -3.49 16.35 -17.63
N GLY A 95 -4.69 15.81 -17.86
CA GLY A 95 -5.49 15.15 -16.81
C GLY A 95 -4.78 13.95 -16.17
N VAL A 96 -4.16 13.11 -16.98
CA VAL A 96 -3.40 11.94 -16.52
C VAL A 96 -2.20 12.35 -15.66
N TYR A 97 -1.44 13.36 -16.08
CA TYR A 97 -0.28 13.84 -15.30
C TYR A 97 -0.72 14.57 -14.02
N THR A 98 -1.73 15.45 -14.10
CA THR A 98 -2.27 16.16 -12.92
C THR A 98 -2.77 15.18 -11.87
N THR A 99 -3.64 14.24 -12.25
CA THR A 99 -4.14 13.21 -11.31
C THR A 99 -3.02 12.30 -10.81
N GLY A 100 -1.99 12.04 -11.61
CA GLY A 100 -0.81 11.27 -11.21
C GLY A 100 -0.03 11.95 -10.07
N TYR A 101 0.34 13.21 -10.23
CA TYR A 101 1.02 13.97 -9.18
C TYR A 101 0.14 14.20 -7.95
N THR A 102 -1.17 14.41 -8.12
CA THR A 102 -2.12 14.49 -6.99
C THR A 102 -2.09 13.21 -6.16
N VAL A 103 -2.17 12.04 -6.78
CA VAL A 103 -2.09 10.75 -6.07
C VAL A 103 -0.76 10.61 -5.34
N LEU A 104 0.37 10.95 -5.97
CA LEU A 104 1.69 10.88 -5.32
C LEU A 104 1.79 11.79 -4.09
N GLY A 105 1.30 13.04 -4.20
CA GLY A 105 1.28 13.98 -3.09
C GLY A 105 0.41 13.52 -1.93
N LEU A 106 -0.84 13.12 -2.22
CA LEU A 106 -1.77 12.60 -1.22
C LEU A 106 -1.22 11.36 -0.53
N SER A 107 -0.68 10.41 -1.30
CA SER A 107 -0.10 9.18 -0.75
C SER A 107 1.06 9.48 0.20
N THR A 108 1.92 10.43 -0.16
CA THR A 108 3.07 10.82 0.67
C THR A 108 2.62 11.46 1.98
N ILE A 109 1.74 12.47 1.91
CA ILE A 109 1.26 13.21 3.10
C ILE A 109 0.50 12.27 4.04
N SER A 110 -0.43 11.48 3.51
CA SER A 110 -1.23 10.55 4.31
C SER A 110 -0.38 9.45 4.93
N THR A 111 0.62 8.92 4.21
CA THR A 111 1.56 7.92 4.78
C THR A 111 2.35 8.52 5.94
N LEU A 112 2.89 9.74 5.78
CA LEU A 112 3.61 10.42 6.86
C LEU A 112 2.70 10.65 8.06
N GLY A 113 1.46 11.11 7.85
CA GLY A 113 0.47 11.27 8.92
C GLY A 113 0.19 9.97 9.67
N LEU A 114 -0.04 8.86 8.95
CA LEU A 114 -0.28 7.55 9.55
C LEU A 114 0.92 6.99 10.32
N CYS A 115 2.15 7.32 9.90
CA CYS A 115 3.36 6.89 10.60
C CYS A 115 3.59 7.66 11.91
N LEU A 116 3.07 8.89 12.02
CA LEU A 116 3.29 9.80 13.14
C LEU A 116 2.26 9.67 14.27
N ILE A 117 1.12 9.01 14.02
CA ILE A 117 0.13 8.61 15.04
C ILE A 117 0.45 7.20 15.56
#